data_AF-A0A3N4JM92-F1
#
_entry.id   AF-A0A3N4JM92-F1
#
_cell.length_a   1.000
_cell.length_b   1.000
_cell.length_c   1.000
_cell.angle_alpha   90.00
_cell.angle_beta   90.00
_cell.angle_gamma   90.00
#
_symmetry.space_group_name_H-M   'P 1'
#
loop_
_entity.id
_entity.type
_entity.pdbx_description
1 polymer ?
#
loop_
_entity_poly.entity_id
_entity_poly.type
_entity_poly.pdbx_seq_one_letter_code
_entity_poly.pdbx_strand_id
1 'polypeptide(L)'
;LIRQVAYRADMVYAPVCEYDSSGDQLYSEMHTADWWWEVQQALPTGSTVVPIIRLSDQTHLTNFLGDKKAWPVYVTIGNILSRTRNSPTKMPILLLALLPVPPKFTRESACADKLQRQINADALRAVFDLALAPLVKIAQDGVVMDCAHGKRRLCYPILSAWIADHTEHTVLHGITNKSCPNCEV
;
A
#
# COMPACT_ATOMS: atom_id res chain seq x y z
N LEU A 1 8.88 10.44 -0.97
CA LEU A 1 9.61 9.58 0.00
C LEU A 1 11.02 9.22 -0.48
N ILE A 2 11.21 8.73 -1.71
CA ILE A 2 12.54 8.30 -2.21
C ILE A 2 13.65 9.37 -2.21
N ARG A 3 13.27 10.65 -2.36
CA ARG A 3 14.19 11.81 -2.32
C ARG A 3 14.57 12.22 -0.89
N GLN A 4 13.88 11.73 0.12
CA GLN A 4 13.99 12.28 1.47
C GLN A 4 15.33 11.93 2.13
N VAL A 5 16.15 12.95 2.37
CA VAL A 5 17.53 12.80 2.91
C VAL A 5 17.51 12.20 4.32
N ALA A 6 16.45 12.46 5.09
CA ALA A 6 16.30 11.91 6.45
C ALA A 6 16.31 10.37 6.50
N TYR A 7 15.97 9.68 5.41
CA TYR A 7 15.94 8.21 5.33
C TYR A 7 17.15 7.64 4.58
N ARG A 8 18.15 8.45 4.25
CA ARG A 8 19.30 8.05 3.42
C ARG A 8 19.98 6.77 3.92
N ALA A 9 20.22 6.68 5.23
CA ALA A 9 20.91 5.54 5.84
C ALA A 9 20.07 4.25 5.89
N ASP A 10 18.76 4.37 5.72
CA ASP A 10 17.81 3.27 5.85
C ASP A 10 17.11 2.95 4.52
N MET A 11 17.72 3.33 3.39
CA MET A 11 17.10 3.21 2.08
C MET A 11 17.82 2.20 1.17
N VAL A 12 17.03 1.26 0.66
CA VAL A 12 17.46 0.19 -0.24
C VAL A 12 16.89 0.43 -1.65
N TYR A 13 17.70 0.18 -2.67
CA TYR A 13 17.35 0.46 -4.07
C TYR A 13 17.40 -0.76 -4.99
N ALA A 14 17.81 -1.91 -4.49
CA ALA A 14 17.93 -3.14 -5.26
C ALA A 14 17.65 -4.34 -4.35
N PRO A 15 17.11 -5.43 -4.90
CA PRO A 15 16.90 -6.65 -4.15
C PRO A 15 18.24 -7.34 -3.85
N VAL A 16 18.28 -8.13 -2.77
CA VAL A 16 19.47 -8.86 -2.31
C VAL A 16 19.03 -10.24 -1.84
N CYS A 17 19.74 -11.28 -2.25
CA CYS A 17 19.57 -12.62 -1.68
C CYS A 17 20.48 -12.75 -0.46
N GLU A 18 19.89 -13.01 0.70
CA GLU A 18 20.61 -13.33 1.94
C GLU A 18 20.48 -14.83 2.19
N TYR A 19 21.55 -15.48 2.65
CA TYR A 19 21.56 -16.92 2.94
C TYR A 19 22.08 -17.16 4.35
N ASP A 20 21.55 -18.18 5.02
CA ASP A 20 22.05 -18.64 6.30
C ASP A 20 23.31 -19.52 6.14
N SER A 21 23.85 -20.02 7.26
CA SER A 21 25.00 -20.94 7.25
C SER A 21 24.72 -22.28 6.57
N SER A 22 23.44 -22.65 6.44
CA SER A 22 22.97 -23.90 5.83
C SER A 22 22.80 -23.74 4.31
N GLY A 23 22.82 -22.51 3.80
CA GLY A 23 22.56 -22.16 2.40
C GLY A 23 21.09 -21.86 2.10
N ASP A 24 20.23 -21.78 3.12
CA ASP A 24 18.82 -21.46 2.97
C ASP A 24 18.63 -19.94 2.86
N GLN A 25 17.74 -19.52 1.96
CA GLN A 25 17.46 -18.10 1.74
C GLN A 25 16.70 -17.49 2.92
N LEU A 26 17.18 -16.34 3.39
CA LEU A 26 16.62 -15.59 4.49
C LEU A 26 15.70 -14.48 3.98
N TYR A 27 14.49 -14.44 4.54
CA TYR A 27 13.50 -13.40 4.27
C TYR A 27 13.28 -12.54 5.51
N SER A 28 13.78 -11.31 5.48
CA SER A 28 13.71 -10.37 6.60
C SER A 28 13.05 -9.04 6.23
N GLU A 29 13.23 -8.60 4.99
CA GLU A 29 12.77 -7.31 4.49
C GLU A 29 12.18 -7.47 3.09
N MET A 30 11.52 -6.42 2.59
CA MET A 30 10.94 -6.50 1.24
C MET A 30 11.99 -6.75 0.15
N HIS A 31 13.19 -6.20 0.30
CA HIS A 31 14.27 -6.32 -0.69
C HIS A 31 14.92 -7.72 -0.69
N THR A 32 14.66 -8.54 0.32
CA THR A 32 15.10 -9.94 0.37
C THR A 32 14.05 -10.91 -0.16
N ALA A 33 12.86 -10.41 -0.52
CA ALA A 33 11.77 -11.23 -1.04
C ALA A 33 11.92 -11.51 -2.54
N ASP A 34 11.55 -12.73 -2.95
CA ASP A 34 11.59 -13.18 -4.34
C ASP A 34 10.78 -12.25 -5.25
N TRP A 35 9.63 -11.75 -4.77
CA TRP A 35 8.81 -10.80 -5.51
C TRP A 35 9.60 -9.58 -6.01
N TRP A 36 10.46 -8.99 -5.16
CA TRP A 36 11.24 -7.82 -5.60
C TRP A 36 12.27 -8.25 -6.66
N TRP A 37 12.91 -9.40 -6.46
CA TRP A 37 13.87 -9.95 -7.41
C TRP A 37 13.24 -10.18 -8.80
N GLU A 38 12.10 -10.86 -8.84
CA GLU A 38 11.33 -11.12 -10.07
C GLU A 38 10.91 -9.84 -10.79
N VAL A 39 10.33 -8.89 -10.03
CA VAL A 39 9.90 -7.60 -10.59
C VAL A 39 11.09 -6.80 -11.10
N GLN A 40 12.22 -6.80 -10.39
CA GLN A 40 13.42 -6.08 -10.80
C GLN A 40 14.05 -6.67 -12.06
N GLN A 41 13.98 -7.99 -12.27
CA GLN A 41 14.44 -8.65 -13.49
C GLN A 41 13.56 -8.37 -14.72
N ALA A 42 12.27 -8.14 -14.51
CA ALA A 42 11.35 -7.80 -15.60
C ALA A 42 11.52 -6.36 -16.12
N LEU A 43 12.29 -5.52 -15.41
CA LEU A 43 12.51 -4.12 -15.75
C LEU A 43 13.85 -3.89 -16.47
N PRO A 44 14.01 -2.78 -17.20
CA PRO A 44 15.28 -2.45 -17.86
C PRO A 44 16.47 -2.41 -16.88
N THR A 45 17.64 -2.83 -17.36
CA THR A 45 18.88 -2.81 -16.56
C THR A 45 19.17 -1.42 -16.00
N GLY A 46 19.51 -1.35 -14.71
CA GLY A 46 19.79 -0.09 -14.01
C GLY A 46 18.55 0.65 -13.49
N SER A 47 17.35 0.09 -13.70
CA SER A 47 16.13 0.57 -13.06
C SER A 47 16.11 0.28 -11.56
N THR A 48 15.18 0.93 -10.85
CA THR A 48 14.96 0.75 -9.42
C THR A 48 13.47 0.56 -9.18
N VAL A 49 13.08 -0.59 -8.63
CA VAL A 49 11.71 -0.79 -8.14
C VAL A 49 11.47 0.08 -6.91
N VAL A 50 10.29 0.70 -6.87
CA VAL A 50 9.80 1.46 -5.72
C VAL A 50 8.50 0.80 -5.25
N PRO A 51 8.57 -0.19 -4.33
CA PRO A 51 7.36 -0.87 -3.86
C PRO A 51 6.48 0.11 -3.12
N ILE A 52 5.24 0.30 -3.55
CA ILE A 52 4.26 1.15 -2.90
C ILE A 52 3.42 0.28 -1.96
N ILE A 53 3.44 0.64 -0.68
CA ILE A 53 2.69 -0.03 0.37
C ILE A 53 1.57 0.90 0.80
N ARG A 54 0.32 0.43 0.71
CA ARG A 54 -0.85 1.16 1.19
C ARG A 54 -1.22 0.67 2.58
N LEU A 55 -1.64 1.59 3.43
CA LEU A 55 -2.20 1.27 4.74
C LEU A 55 -3.54 1.96 4.86
N SER A 56 -4.51 1.30 5.47
CA SER A 56 -5.77 1.93 5.85
C SER A 56 -6.07 1.59 7.29
N ASP A 57 -6.73 2.52 7.97
CA ASP A 57 -7.24 2.31 9.31
C ASP A 57 -8.44 3.23 9.51
N GLN A 58 -9.65 2.66 9.58
CA GLN A 58 -10.86 3.42 9.84
C GLN A 58 -10.85 3.94 11.29
N THR A 59 -10.80 5.27 11.46
CA THR A 59 -10.69 5.91 12.77
C THR A 59 -11.98 6.68 13.12
N HIS A 60 -12.38 6.59 14.39
CA HIS A 60 -13.48 7.39 14.93
C HIS A 60 -12.98 8.80 15.27
N LEU A 61 -13.58 9.85 14.69
CA LEU A 61 -13.21 11.24 14.96
C LEU A 61 -13.88 11.81 16.22
N THR A 62 -15.02 11.25 16.64
CA THR A 62 -15.77 11.69 17.83
C THR A 62 -16.46 10.51 18.51
N ASN A 63 -16.16 10.25 19.79
CA ASN A 63 -16.74 9.12 20.53
C ASN A 63 -18.14 9.39 21.13
N PHE A 64 -18.56 10.67 21.25
CA PHE A 64 -19.74 11.01 22.06
C PHE A 64 -20.80 11.88 21.37
N LEU A 65 -20.46 12.63 20.31
CA LEU A 65 -21.43 13.48 19.58
C LEU A 65 -21.09 13.48 18.08
N GLY A 66 -21.95 12.85 17.27
CA GLY A 66 -21.97 13.00 15.81
C GLY A 66 -21.42 11.85 14.97
N ASP A 67 -20.92 10.77 15.59
CA ASP A 67 -20.51 9.52 14.91
C ASP A 67 -19.69 9.74 13.62
N LYS A 68 -18.84 10.77 13.63
CA LYS A 68 -18.00 11.10 12.48
C LYS A 68 -16.87 10.08 12.45
N LYS A 69 -16.77 9.36 11.33
CA LYS A 69 -15.65 8.48 11.04
C LYS A 69 -14.77 9.12 9.97
N ALA A 70 -13.49 8.87 10.02
CA ALA A 70 -12.58 9.09 8.92
C ALA A 70 -12.04 7.74 8.47
N TRP A 71 -11.82 7.61 7.17
CA TRP A 71 -11.20 6.42 6.63
C TRP A 71 -9.96 6.81 5.79
N PRO A 72 -8.84 7.14 6.45
CA PRO A 72 -7.62 7.49 5.76
C PRO A 72 -6.99 6.30 5.05
N VAL A 73 -6.43 6.58 3.87
CA VAL A 73 -5.50 5.72 3.16
C VAL A 73 -4.14 6.39 3.19
N TYR A 74 -3.19 5.71 3.79
CA TYR A 74 -1.80 6.11 3.87
C TYR A 74 -0.94 5.34 2.86
N VAL A 75 0.21 5.90 2.52
CA VAL A 75 1.20 5.32 1.63
C VAL A 75 2.60 5.41 2.24
N THR A 76 3.36 4.35 2.05
CA THR A 76 4.82 4.32 2.28
C THR A 76 5.50 3.52 1.18
N ILE A 77 6.83 3.47 1.19
CA ILE A 77 7.61 2.73 0.18
C ILE A 77 8.44 1.61 0.82
N GLY A 78 8.52 0.46 0.14
CA GLY A 78 9.30 -0.70 0.56
C GLY A 78 10.81 -0.48 0.52
N ASN A 79 11.28 0.60 -0.13
CA ASN A 79 12.68 1.01 -0.11
C ASN A 79 13.15 1.44 1.28
N ILE A 80 12.26 1.85 2.17
CA ILE A 80 12.61 2.23 3.53
C ILE A 80 12.53 0.98 4.41
N LEU A 81 13.63 0.67 5.10
CA LEU A 81 13.72 -0.49 5.99
C LEU A 81 12.59 -0.49 7.03
N SER A 82 12.11 -1.68 7.39
CA SER A 82 10.98 -1.86 8.30
C SER A 82 11.17 -1.13 9.63
N ARG A 83 12.38 -1.13 10.20
CA ARG A 83 12.71 -0.42 11.45
C ARG A 83 12.38 1.08 11.40
N THR A 84 12.61 1.71 10.26
CA THR A 84 12.37 3.15 10.06
C THR A 84 10.93 3.39 9.71
N ARG A 85 10.34 2.50 8.91
CA ARG A 85 8.91 2.49 8.57
C ARG A 85 8.00 2.40 9.80
N ASN A 86 8.37 1.57 10.76
CA ASN A 86 7.61 1.34 11.98
C ASN A 86 8.02 2.26 13.14
N SER A 87 8.91 3.24 12.88
CA SER A 87 9.35 4.18 13.91
C SER A 87 8.36 5.34 14.06
N PRO A 88 7.76 5.55 15.25
CA PRO A 88 6.79 6.63 15.48
C PRO A 88 7.38 8.03 15.26
N THR A 89 8.69 8.19 15.43
CA THR A 89 9.36 9.50 15.34
C THR A 89 9.84 9.83 13.93
N LYS A 90 9.99 8.83 13.06
CA LYS A 90 10.53 9.02 11.71
C LYS A 90 9.44 9.35 10.70
N MET A 91 8.20 8.93 10.94
CA MET A 91 7.02 9.24 10.11
C MET A 91 7.24 9.11 8.58
N PRO A 92 7.74 7.97 8.06
CA PRO A 92 7.90 7.75 6.62
C PRO A 92 6.60 7.33 5.93
N ILE A 93 5.47 7.91 6.35
CA ILE A 93 4.12 7.58 5.89
C ILE A 93 3.45 8.89 5.44
N LEU A 94 2.78 8.86 4.30
CA LEU A 94 2.05 9.99 3.73
C LEU A 94 0.56 9.67 3.65
N LEU A 95 -0.30 10.64 3.94
CA LEU A 95 -1.74 10.51 3.66
C LEU A 95 -1.98 10.66 2.16
N LEU A 96 -2.59 9.65 1.53
CA LEU A 96 -2.93 9.63 0.11
C LEU A 96 -4.36 10.11 -0.13
N ALA A 97 -5.32 9.60 0.62
CA ALA A 97 -6.73 9.91 0.44
C ALA A 97 -7.53 9.72 1.73
N LEU A 98 -8.73 10.32 1.78
CA LEU A 98 -9.78 9.99 2.75
C LEU A 98 -10.91 9.30 2.00
N LEU A 99 -11.17 8.04 2.31
CA LEU A 99 -12.24 7.26 1.71
C LEU A 99 -13.59 7.73 2.24
N PRO A 100 -14.66 7.68 1.41
CA PRO A 100 -16.00 7.93 1.87
C PRO A 100 -16.39 6.88 2.91
N VAL A 101 -16.96 7.33 4.02
CA VAL A 101 -17.49 6.43 5.05
C VAL A 101 -18.88 5.96 4.60
N PRO A 102 -19.10 4.64 4.45
CA PRO A 102 -20.41 4.12 4.11
C PRO A 102 -21.46 4.56 5.15
N PRO A 103 -22.65 5.01 4.74
CA PRO A 103 -23.71 5.38 5.67
C PRO A 103 -24.15 4.18 6.53
N LYS A 104 -24.55 4.45 7.79
CA LYS A 104 -25.07 3.43 8.71
C LYS A 104 -26.45 2.93 8.24
N PHE A 105 -26.66 1.62 8.30
CA PHE A 105 -27.84 0.94 7.75
C PHE A 105 -29.10 1.09 8.62
N THR A 106 -30.24 1.43 8.00
CA THR A 106 -31.56 0.93 8.42
C THR A 106 -31.85 -0.35 7.64
N ARG A 107 -32.02 -1.48 8.33
CA ARG A 107 -32.27 -2.78 7.68
C ARG A 107 -33.70 -2.81 7.12
N GLU A 108 -33.86 -2.46 5.86
CA GLU A 108 -35.17 -2.40 5.20
C GLU A 108 -35.44 -3.65 4.32
N SER A 109 -34.45 -4.18 3.58
CA SER A 109 -34.56 -5.44 2.85
C SER A 109 -33.21 -6.00 2.36
N ALA A 110 -33.14 -7.32 2.08
CA ALA A 110 -31.94 -7.97 1.54
C ALA A 110 -31.53 -7.48 0.14
N CYS A 111 -32.49 -7.02 -0.67
CA CYS A 111 -32.24 -6.44 -2.00
C CYS A 111 -31.58 -5.05 -1.87
N ALA A 112 -32.11 -4.21 -0.98
CA ALA A 112 -31.54 -2.90 -0.67
C ALA A 112 -30.11 -3.02 -0.12
N ASP A 113 -29.85 -4.02 0.73
CA ASP A 113 -28.51 -4.30 1.25
C ASP A 113 -27.50 -4.63 0.15
N LYS A 114 -27.90 -5.41 -0.87
CA LYS A 114 -27.03 -5.78 -2.00
C LYS A 114 -26.72 -4.58 -2.89
N LEU A 115 -27.73 -3.78 -3.23
CA LEU A 115 -27.57 -2.59 -4.06
C LEU A 115 -26.65 -1.56 -3.38
N GLN A 116 -26.82 -1.34 -2.08
CA GLN A 116 -25.98 -0.41 -1.34
C GLN A 116 -24.52 -0.86 -1.25
N ARG A 117 -24.26 -2.17 -1.08
CA ARG A 117 -22.89 -2.71 -1.13
C ARG A 117 -22.23 -2.44 -2.49
N GLN A 118 -22.98 -2.60 -3.58
CA GLN A 118 -22.49 -2.30 -4.92
C GLN A 118 -22.13 -0.81 -5.05
N ILE A 119 -23.04 0.09 -4.64
CA ILE A 119 -22.78 1.54 -4.67
C ILE A 119 -21.53 1.91 -3.87
N ASN A 120 -21.35 1.32 -2.68
CA ASN A 120 -20.18 1.58 -1.86
C ASN A 120 -18.89 1.07 -2.53
N ALA A 121 -18.94 -0.12 -3.14
CA ALA A 121 -17.81 -0.68 -3.88
C ALA A 121 -17.45 0.17 -5.10
N ASP A 122 -18.45 0.65 -5.84
CA ASP A 122 -18.27 1.52 -7.02
C ASP A 122 -17.68 2.88 -6.60
N ALA A 123 -18.14 3.44 -5.48
CA ALA A 123 -17.58 4.69 -4.93
C ALA A 123 -16.11 4.51 -4.51
N LEU A 124 -15.77 3.41 -3.82
CA LEU A 124 -14.39 3.11 -3.44
C LEU A 124 -13.51 2.89 -4.68
N ARG A 125 -14.02 2.16 -5.68
CA ARG A 125 -13.33 1.96 -6.96
C ARG A 125 -13.02 3.29 -7.63
N ALA A 126 -14.00 4.17 -7.76
CA ALA A 126 -13.81 5.49 -8.37
C ALA A 126 -12.76 6.33 -7.64
N VAL A 127 -12.76 6.30 -6.31
CA VAL A 127 -11.74 7.00 -5.50
C VAL A 127 -10.34 6.43 -5.76
N PHE A 128 -10.18 5.11 -5.80
CA PHE A 128 -8.89 4.49 -6.10
C PHE A 128 -8.43 4.74 -7.53
N ASP A 129 -9.32 4.66 -8.51
CA ASP A 129 -8.99 4.93 -9.91
C ASP A 129 -8.51 6.37 -10.06
N LEU A 130 -9.17 7.34 -9.42
CA LEU A 130 -8.74 8.73 -9.41
C LEU A 130 -7.39 8.93 -8.70
N ALA A 131 -7.23 8.36 -7.50
CA ALA A 131 -6.01 8.55 -6.70
C ALA A 131 -4.78 7.87 -7.30
N LEU A 132 -4.97 6.75 -8.00
CA LEU A 132 -3.89 5.90 -8.53
C LEU A 132 -3.68 6.08 -10.03
N ALA A 133 -4.57 6.76 -10.76
CA ALA A 133 -4.40 7.03 -12.19
C ALA A 133 -3.00 7.55 -12.55
N PRO A 134 -2.38 8.49 -11.79
CA PRO A 134 -1.02 8.93 -12.09
C PRO A 134 0.02 7.82 -11.94
N LEU A 135 -0.18 6.88 -11.01
CA LEU A 135 0.75 5.79 -10.76
C LEU A 135 0.73 4.73 -11.85
N VAL A 136 -0.40 4.49 -12.52
CA VAL A 136 -0.51 3.46 -13.57
C VAL A 136 0.51 3.70 -14.69
N LYS A 137 0.52 4.93 -15.22
CA LYS A 137 1.46 5.29 -16.30
C LYS A 137 2.92 5.25 -15.82
N ILE A 138 3.17 5.78 -14.62
CA ILE A 138 4.53 5.85 -14.07
C ILE A 138 5.07 4.44 -13.73
N ALA A 139 4.20 3.51 -13.34
CA ALA A 139 4.56 2.12 -13.08
C ALA A 139 4.96 1.36 -14.35
N GLN A 140 4.44 1.77 -15.51
CA GLN A 140 4.72 1.15 -16.82
C GLN A 140 5.93 1.79 -17.49
N ASP A 141 5.95 3.12 -17.58
CA ASP A 141 6.98 3.87 -18.31
C ASP A 141 8.26 4.06 -17.48
N GLY A 142 8.12 4.04 -16.15
CA GLY A 142 9.16 4.48 -15.23
C GLY A 142 9.28 6.01 -15.21
N VAL A 143 9.93 6.53 -14.16
CA VAL A 143 10.19 7.96 -14.00
C VAL A 143 11.57 8.19 -13.41
N VAL A 144 12.31 9.15 -13.96
CA VAL A 144 13.60 9.54 -13.37
C VAL A 144 13.34 10.37 -12.12
N MET A 145 13.82 9.89 -10.97
CA MET A 145 13.69 10.57 -9.68
C MET A 145 15.04 10.76 -8.99
N ASP A 146 15.16 11.86 -8.25
CA ASP A 146 16.27 12.04 -7.31
C ASP A 146 16.07 11.14 -6.10
N CYS A 147 17.12 10.41 -5.73
CA CYS A 147 17.14 9.65 -4.49
C CYS A 147 17.81 10.46 -3.36
N ALA A 148 17.61 10.05 -2.11
CA ALA A 148 18.23 10.67 -0.94
C ALA A 148 19.77 10.73 -0.95
N HIS A 149 20.41 9.95 -1.83
CA HIS A 149 21.86 9.97 -2.04
C HIS A 149 22.31 11.02 -3.06
N GLY A 150 21.40 11.87 -3.57
CA GLY A 150 21.72 12.87 -4.60
C GLY A 150 21.96 12.28 -6.00
N LYS A 151 21.64 10.99 -6.21
CA LYS A 151 21.73 10.34 -7.52
C LYS A 151 20.36 10.35 -8.20
N ARG A 152 20.36 10.45 -9.53
CA ARG A 152 19.16 10.21 -10.36
C ARG A 152 19.01 8.73 -10.64
N ARG A 153 17.79 8.20 -10.49
CA ARG A 153 17.46 6.79 -10.73
C ARG A 153 16.23 6.70 -11.60
N LEU A 154 16.23 5.77 -12.56
CA LEU A 154 15.02 5.40 -13.28
C LEU A 154 14.20 4.50 -12.37
N CYS A 155 13.08 5.00 -11.87
CA CYS A 155 12.29 4.37 -10.83
C CYS A 155 10.94 3.89 -11.37
N TYR A 156 10.53 2.71 -10.92
CA TYR A 156 9.24 2.09 -11.24
C TYR A 156 8.45 1.89 -9.94
N PRO A 157 7.52 2.81 -9.61
CA PRO A 157 6.58 2.67 -8.50
C PRO A 157 5.61 1.53 -8.79
N ILE A 158 5.66 0.47 -7.99
CA ILE A 158 4.83 -0.72 -8.20
C ILE A 158 4.06 -0.99 -6.93
N LEU A 159 2.74 -1.09 -7.04
CA LEU A 159 1.89 -1.45 -5.92
C LEU A 159 2.23 -2.87 -5.45
N SER A 160 2.69 -3.00 -4.21
CA SER A 160 3.26 -4.25 -3.69
C SER A 160 2.45 -4.87 -2.56
N ALA A 161 1.83 -4.04 -1.70
CA ALA A 161 1.11 -4.53 -0.53
C ALA A 161 0.00 -3.57 -0.09
N TRP A 162 -1.02 -4.14 0.55
CA TRP A 162 -2.03 -3.42 1.32
C TRP A 162 -2.05 -3.96 2.74
N ILE A 163 -1.89 -3.07 3.72
CA ILE A 163 -1.92 -3.39 5.15
C ILE A 163 -3.24 -2.86 5.71
N ALA A 164 -4.11 -3.77 6.12
CA ALA A 164 -5.39 -3.49 6.74
C ALA A 164 -5.76 -4.63 7.69
N ASP A 165 -6.68 -4.37 8.62
CA ASP A 165 -7.28 -5.45 9.38
C ASP A 165 -8.23 -6.30 8.49
N HIS A 166 -8.61 -7.48 8.96
CA HIS A 166 -9.46 -8.39 8.18
C HIS A 166 -10.84 -7.80 7.85
N THR A 167 -11.42 -7.04 8.79
CA THR A 167 -12.74 -6.43 8.62
C THR A 167 -12.68 -5.38 7.51
N GLU A 168 -11.60 -4.60 7.50
CA GLU A 168 -11.36 -3.57 6.51
C GLU A 168 -11.03 -4.16 5.14
N HIS A 169 -10.21 -5.22 5.07
CA HIS A 169 -10.04 -5.99 3.84
C HIS A 169 -11.38 -6.50 3.28
N THR A 170 -12.29 -6.91 4.17
CA THR A 170 -13.62 -7.37 3.75
C THR A 170 -14.40 -6.27 3.04
N VAL A 171 -14.35 -5.04 3.57
CA VAL A 171 -15.03 -3.89 2.96
C VAL A 171 -14.33 -3.43 1.68
N LEU A 172 -12.98 -3.37 1.68
CA LEU A 172 -12.19 -2.91 0.54
C LEU A 172 -12.31 -3.83 -0.67
N HIS A 173 -12.33 -5.14 -0.45
CA HIS A 173 -12.39 -6.14 -1.53
C HIS A 173 -13.82 -6.63 -1.81
N GLY A 174 -14.82 -6.17 -1.03
CA GLY A 174 -16.21 -6.62 -1.19
C GLY A 174 -16.40 -8.12 -0.96
N ILE A 175 -15.50 -8.76 -0.19
CA ILE A 175 -15.57 -10.20 0.11
C ILE A 175 -16.57 -10.46 1.23
N THR A 176 -16.96 -11.73 1.41
CA THR A 176 -17.87 -12.09 2.50
C THR A 176 -17.11 -12.16 3.82
N ASN A 177 -17.75 -11.77 4.93
CA ASN A 177 -17.17 -11.92 6.27
C ASN A 177 -16.71 -13.38 6.47
N LYS A 178 -15.47 -13.56 6.97
CA LYS A 178 -14.78 -14.86 7.16
C LYS A 178 -14.25 -15.52 5.88
N SER A 179 -14.18 -14.80 4.77
CA SER A 179 -13.47 -15.24 3.56
C SER A 179 -12.03 -14.69 3.55
N CYS A 180 -11.06 -15.46 3.07
CA CYS A 180 -9.68 -15.00 2.95
C CYS A 180 -9.51 -14.16 1.66
N PRO A 181 -9.06 -12.89 1.72
CA PRO A 181 -8.85 -12.07 0.52
C PRO A 181 -7.71 -12.56 -0.38
N ASN A 182 -6.78 -13.36 0.15
CA ASN A 182 -5.59 -13.85 -0.55
C ASN A 182 -5.67 -15.32 -0.98
N CYS A 183 -6.64 -16.07 -0.46
CA CYS A 183 -6.75 -17.49 -0.72
C CYS A 183 -7.72 -17.68 -1.88
N GLU A 184 -7.29 -18.37 -2.95
CA GLU A 184 -8.23 -18.86 -3.95
C GLU A 184 -9.17 -19.86 -3.28
N VAL A 185 -10.48 -19.69 -3.52
CA VAL A 185 -11.52 -20.63 -3.08
C VAL A 185 -11.57 -21.78 -4.08
#